data_AF-A0A9J7BR23-F1
#
_entry.id   AF-A0A9J7BR23-F1
#
_cell.length_a   1.000
_cell.length_b   1.000
_cell.length_c   1.000
_cell.angle_alpha   90.00
_cell.angle_beta   90.00
_cell.angle_gamma   90.00
#
_symmetry.space_group_name_H-M   'P 1'
#
loop_
_entity.id
_entity.type
_entity.pdbx_description
1 polymer ?
#
loop_
_entity_poly.entity_id
_entity_poly.type
_entity_poly.pdbx_seq_one_letter_code
_entity_poly.pdbx_strand_id
1 'polypeptide(L)'
;MEYPVQAGPGRYDETVKAMKSIGWFMPPYGNQGRLDILSREINDANGQFDEAKVERVLGFFYTPDRLASMVINMYAQIPVVDQYKGTIAESIAAHFSSLHHVAVAGLMPVVEGAGRELARTRGLKHEGSVKAVFVELITNAKDDAWARKIGKTQEIEDMLTGSLDFLTKYFFETSVLYPLLDKTNRHGVLHGAYRDSDYGRPINFYKTISAVDILTFVSMLQTNKMTGFVPEHTTASRALAERYCELQTLKIL
;
A
#
# COMPACT_ATOMS: atom_id res chain seq x y z
N MET A 1 25.49 10.28 -40.10
CA MET A 1 25.59 10.71 -38.70
C MET A 1 24.19 10.55 -38.12
N GLU A 2 23.88 9.34 -37.63
CA GLU A 2 22.60 9.07 -36.99
C GLU A 2 22.66 9.61 -35.57
N TYR A 3 21.82 10.59 -35.27
CA TYR A 3 21.61 11.01 -33.89
C TYR A 3 20.74 9.94 -33.22
N PRO A 4 21.16 9.35 -32.09
CA PRO A 4 20.28 8.47 -31.34
C PRO A 4 19.13 9.33 -30.82
N VAL A 5 17.91 9.03 -31.27
CA VAL A 5 16.70 9.52 -30.62
C VAL A 5 16.71 8.91 -29.22
N GLN A 6 17.05 9.72 -28.22
CA GLN A 6 16.81 9.35 -26.83
C GLN A 6 15.31 9.17 -26.69
N ALA A 7 14.85 7.93 -26.61
CA ALA A 7 13.49 7.63 -26.21
C ALA A 7 13.28 8.27 -24.84
N GLY A 8 12.38 9.23 -24.74
CA GLY A 8 11.94 9.75 -23.45
C GLY A 8 11.43 8.60 -22.57
N PRO A 9 11.40 8.78 -21.24
CA PRO A 9 10.86 7.77 -20.33
C PRO A 9 9.46 7.33 -20.80
N GLY A 10 9.18 6.03 -20.75
CA GLY A 10 7.86 5.53 -21.13
C GLY A 10 6.80 6.01 -20.16
N ARG A 11 5.52 6.04 -20.59
CA ARG A 11 4.37 6.43 -19.75
C ARG A 11 4.32 5.71 -18.38
N TYR A 12 4.80 4.47 -18.32
CA TYR A 12 4.93 3.70 -17.08
C TYR A 12 5.97 4.31 -16.13
N ASP A 13 7.17 4.63 -16.65
CA ASP A 13 8.27 5.22 -15.88
C ASP A 13 7.89 6.59 -15.30
N GLU A 14 7.17 7.39 -16.07
CA GLU A 14 6.61 8.67 -15.61
C GLU A 14 5.65 8.47 -14.44
N THR A 15 4.80 7.45 -14.52
CA THR A 15 3.86 7.09 -13.45
C THR A 15 4.59 6.64 -12.19
N VAL A 16 5.60 5.77 -12.31
CA VAL A 16 6.44 5.35 -11.17
C VAL A 16 7.08 6.56 -10.49
N LYS A 17 7.67 7.47 -11.28
CA LYS A 17 8.32 8.68 -10.76
C LYS A 17 7.31 9.60 -10.06
N ALA A 18 6.13 9.78 -10.64
CA ALA A 18 5.06 10.58 -10.05
C ALA A 18 4.64 10.02 -8.67
N MET A 19 4.38 8.71 -8.56
CA MET A 19 4.00 8.10 -7.27
C MET A 19 5.10 8.27 -6.22
N LYS A 20 6.37 8.07 -6.59
CA LYS A 20 7.50 8.25 -5.67
C LYS A 20 7.59 9.68 -5.14
N SER A 21 7.27 10.69 -5.96
CA SER A 21 7.36 12.10 -5.58
C SER A 21 6.40 12.49 -4.44
N ILE A 22 5.27 11.78 -4.29
CA ILE A 22 4.28 12.00 -3.22
C ILE A 22 4.49 11.06 -2.02
N GLY A 23 5.65 10.39 -1.97
CA GLY A 23 5.96 9.42 -0.92
C GLY A 23 5.06 8.18 -0.98
N TRP A 24 4.67 7.76 -2.18
CA TRP A 24 3.94 6.53 -2.43
C TRP A 24 4.69 5.66 -3.46
N PHE A 25 4.05 4.60 -3.93
CA PHE A 25 4.61 3.66 -4.89
C PHE A 25 3.51 3.12 -5.79
N MET A 26 3.87 2.37 -6.83
CA MET A 26 2.90 1.70 -7.70
C MET A 26 2.12 0.64 -6.92
N PRO A 27 0.81 0.82 -6.63
CA PRO A 27 0.09 -0.16 -5.85
C PRO A 27 -0.16 -1.44 -6.67
N PRO A 28 -0.12 -2.64 -6.06
CA PRO A 28 -0.68 -3.82 -6.70
C PRO A 28 -2.19 -3.64 -6.81
N TYR A 29 -2.81 -4.36 -7.73
CA TYR A 29 -4.26 -4.29 -7.96
C TYR A 29 -4.74 -2.89 -8.41
N GLY A 30 -3.82 -2.05 -8.91
CA GLY A 30 -4.14 -0.75 -9.48
C GLY A 30 -4.66 -0.87 -10.91
N ASN A 31 -5.71 -0.12 -11.24
CA ASN A 31 -6.14 0.04 -12.64
C ASN A 31 -5.19 1.01 -13.35
N GLN A 32 -4.53 0.58 -14.43
CA GLN A 32 -3.57 1.41 -15.17
C GLN A 32 -4.17 2.75 -15.62
N GLY A 33 -5.42 2.76 -16.09
CA GLY A 33 -6.08 4.00 -16.50
C GLY A 33 -6.24 5.00 -15.36
N ARG A 34 -6.52 4.54 -14.13
CA ARG A 34 -6.54 5.40 -12.94
C ARG A 34 -5.14 5.89 -12.55
N LEU A 35 -4.14 5.02 -12.64
CA LEU A 35 -2.74 5.38 -12.36
C LEU A 35 -2.22 6.44 -13.34
N ASP A 36 -2.62 6.36 -14.60
CA ASP A 36 -2.27 7.34 -15.62
C ASP A 36 -2.95 8.70 -15.43
N ILE A 37 -4.18 8.72 -14.89
CA ILE A 37 -4.88 9.98 -14.53
C ILE A 37 -4.13 10.64 -13.37
N LEU A 38 -3.80 9.86 -12.34
CA LEU A 38 -3.04 10.33 -11.20
C LEU A 38 -1.67 10.88 -11.60
N SER A 39 -0.90 10.11 -12.38
CA SER A 39 0.42 10.55 -12.86
C SER A 39 0.35 11.92 -13.52
N ARG A 40 -0.67 12.15 -14.37
CA ARG A 40 -0.91 13.45 -15.00
C ARG A 40 -1.23 14.54 -13.97
N GLU A 41 -2.14 14.29 -13.04
CA GLU A 41 -2.49 15.28 -12.00
C GLU A 41 -1.28 15.68 -11.13
N ILE A 42 -0.39 14.74 -10.79
CA ILE A 42 0.86 15.03 -10.05
C ILE A 42 1.80 15.88 -10.88
N ASN A 43 2.02 15.48 -12.15
CA ASN A 43 2.97 16.16 -13.03
C ASN A 43 2.48 17.58 -13.38
N ASP A 44 1.18 17.75 -13.65
CA ASP A 44 0.54 19.03 -13.98
C ASP A 44 0.58 20.01 -12.80
N ALA A 45 0.63 19.50 -11.56
CA ALA A 45 0.76 20.34 -10.37
C ALA A 45 2.15 20.97 -10.21
N ASN A 46 3.16 20.54 -10.99
CA ASN A 46 4.50 21.14 -11.05
C ASN A 46 5.13 21.41 -9.66
N GLY A 47 5.06 20.42 -8.78
CA GLY A 47 5.59 20.51 -7.41
C GLY A 47 4.64 21.12 -6.36
N GLN A 48 3.43 21.56 -6.75
CA GLN A 48 2.39 22.07 -5.85
C GLN A 48 1.30 21.01 -5.55
N PHE A 49 1.72 19.76 -5.37
CA PHE A 49 0.82 18.65 -5.06
C PHE A 49 0.74 18.46 -3.54
N ASP A 50 -0.17 19.18 -2.89
CA ASP A 50 -0.38 19.13 -1.45
C ASP A 50 -1.03 17.82 -0.97
N GLU A 51 -1.05 17.62 0.35
CA GLU A 51 -1.59 16.41 0.96
C GLU A 51 -3.08 16.19 0.70
N ALA A 52 -3.88 17.26 0.56
CA ALA A 52 -5.30 17.13 0.30
C ALA A 52 -5.56 16.59 -1.11
N LYS A 53 -4.70 16.95 -2.08
CA LYS A 53 -4.72 16.36 -3.41
C LYS A 53 -4.28 14.90 -3.37
N VAL A 54 -3.19 14.58 -2.67
CA VAL A 54 -2.75 13.18 -2.48
C VAL A 54 -3.88 12.35 -1.87
N GLU A 55 -4.46 12.82 -0.77
CA GLU A 55 -5.55 12.16 -0.07
C GLU A 55 -6.75 11.86 -0.97
N ARG A 56 -7.21 12.88 -1.72
CA ARG A 56 -8.32 12.74 -2.66
C ARG A 56 -8.03 11.67 -3.70
N VAL A 57 -6.84 11.69 -4.28
CA VAL A 57 -6.46 10.72 -5.30
C VAL A 57 -6.41 9.32 -4.71
N LEU A 58 -5.73 9.13 -3.59
CA LEU A 58 -5.64 7.82 -2.97
C LEU A 58 -7.05 7.30 -2.62
N GLY A 59 -7.96 8.18 -2.22
CA GLY A 59 -9.38 7.85 -2.02
C GLY A 59 -10.07 7.27 -3.26
N PHE A 60 -9.70 7.68 -4.49
CA PHE A 60 -10.21 7.06 -5.72
C PHE A 60 -9.71 5.63 -5.95
N PHE A 61 -8.59 5.25 -5.33
CA PHE A 61 -8.14 3.86 -5.32
C PHE A 61 -8.83 3.08 -4.21
N TYR A 62 -8.92 3.64 -3.02
CA TYR A 62 -9.37 2.95 -1.81
C TYR A 62 -10.87 3.14 -1.52
N THR A 63 -11.72 2.81 -2.50
CA THR A 63 -13.18 2.93 -2.37
C THR A 63 -13.79 1.82 -1.49
N PRO A 64 -15.01 2.02 -0.95
CA PRO A 64 -15.77 0.99 -0.25
C PRO A 64 -15.83 -0.34 -1.00
N ASP A 65 -16.21 -0.30 -2.28
CA ASP A 65 -16.32 -1.50 -3.13
C ASP A 65 -15.00 -2.26 -3.26
N ARG A 66 -13.89 -1.54 -3.50
CA ARG A 66 -12.56 -2.17 -3.62
C ARG A 66 -12.17 -2.81 -2.31
N LEU A 67 -12.23 -2.06 -1.20
CA LEU A 67 -11.76 -2.55 0.09
C LEU A 67 -12.60 -3.71 0.60
N ALA A 68 -13.92 -3.69 0.38
CA ALA A 68 -14.79 -4.81 0.70
C ALA A 68 -14.45 -6.06 -0.12
N SER A 69 -14.17 -5.90 -1.43
CA SER A 69 -13.72 -7.02 -2.27
C SER A 69 -12.37 -7.56 -1.82
N MET A 70 -11.41 -6.68 -1.49
CA MET A 70 -10.11 -7.09 -0.96
C MET A 70 -10.25 -7.88 0.35
N VAL A 71 -11.09 -7.43 1.29
CA VAL A 71 -11.32 -8.12 2.57
C VAL A 71 -11.89 -9.51 2.37
N ILE A 72 -12.99 -9.63 1.60
CA ILE A 72 -13.71 -10.90 1.47
C ILE A 72 -12.99 -11.87 0.55
N ASN A 73 -12.47 -11.38 -0.57
CA ASN A 73 -12.04 -12.23 -1.68
C ASN A 73 -10.52 -12.32 -1.83
N MET A 74 -9.73 -11.44 -1.19
CA MET A 74 -8.26 -11.49 -1.28
C MET A 74 -7.60 -11.78 0.08
N TYR A 75 -7.68 -10.84 1.03
CA TYR A 75 -6.97 -10.94 2.30
C TYR A 75 -7.31 -12.22 3.07
N ALA A 76 -8.59 -12.63 3.04
CA ALA A 76 -9.06 -13.85 3.68
C ALA A 76 -8.58 -15.15 3.00
N GLN A 77 -8.03 -15.08 1.80
CA GLN A 77 -7.55 -16.25 1.05
C GLN A 77 -6.02 -16.40 1.08
N ILE A 78 -5.31 -15.39 1.58
CA ILE A 78 -3.84 -15.39 1.63
C ILE A 78 -3.40 -15.83 3.03
N PRO A 79 -2.77 -17.02 3.20
CA PRO A 79 -2.60 -17.66 4.51
C PRO A 79 -1.92 -16.80 5.59
N VAL A 80 -0.95 -15.96 5.22
CA VAL A 80 -0.28 -15.06 6.19
C VAL A 80 -1.15 -13.85 6.53
N VAL A 81 -1.86 -13.30 5.55
CA VAL A 81 -2.71 -12.10 5.73
C VAL A 81 -4.02 -12.46 6.43
N ASP A 82 -4.56 -13.65 6.19
CA ASP A 82 -5.79 -14.16 6.82
C ASP A 82 -5.72 -14.20 8.35
N GLN A 83 -4.51 -14.40 8.90
CA GLN A 83 -4.27 -14.36 10.34
C GLN A 83 -4.60 -12.99 10.97
N TYR A 84 -4.62 -11.93 10.14
CA TYR A 84 -4.91 -10.56 10.54
C TYR A 84 -6.27 -10.05 10.01
N LYS A 85 -7.10 -10.91 9.42
CA LYS A 85 -8.35 -10.48 8.75
C LYS A 85 -9.28 -9.66 9.64
N GLY A 86 -9.36 -9.98 10.93
CA GLY A 86 -10.20 -9.26 11.89
C GLY A 86 -9.73 -7.82 12.06
N THR A 87 -8.46 -7.64 12.42
CA THR A 87 -7.84 -6.32 12.58
C THR A 87 -7.87 -5.50 11.29
N ILE A 88 -7.67 -6.13 10.12
CA ILE A 88 -7.78 -5.45 8.81
C ILE A 88 -9.23 -4.97 8.60
N ALA A 89 -10.23 -5.83 8.78
CA ALA A 89 -11.63 -5.48 8.58
C ALA A 89 -12.09 -4.39 9.54
N GLU A 90 -11.69 -4.45 10.81
CA GLU A 90 -11.96 -3.44 11.83
C GLU A 90 -11.30 -2.10 11.49
N SER A 91 -10.06 -2.12 11.03
CA SER A 91 -9.35 -0.90 10.64
C SER A 91 -9.98 -0.22 9.43
N ILE A 92 -10.45 -1.01 8.45
CA ILE A 92 -11.19 -0.49 7.28
C ILE A 92 -12.53 0.09 7.72
N ALA A 93 -13.28 -0.60 8.59
CA ALA A 93 -14.53 -0.08 9.14
C ALA A 93 -14.29 1.23 9.91
N ALA A 94 -13.23 1.30 10.73
CA ALA A 94 -12.84 2.51 11.45
C ALA A 94 -12.53 3.66 10.47
N HIS A 95 -11.84 3.40 9.36
CA HIS A 95 -11.60 4.41 8.33
C HIS A 95 -12.90 4.97 7.78
N PHE A 96 -13.85 4.11 7.42
CA PHE A 96 -15.14 4.55 6.90
C PHE A 96 -16.03 5.22 7.94
N SER A 97 -15.82 4.94 9.23
CA SER A 97 -16.45 5.66 10.35
C SER A 97 -15.74 6.96 10.74
N SER A 98 -14.77 7.45 9.95
CA SER A 98 -13.93 8.63 10.27
C SER A 98 -13.04 8.48 11.51
N LEU A 99 -12.88 7.27 12.06
CA LEU A 99 -12.00 6.95 13.19
C LEU A 99 -10.57 6.65 12.69
N HIS A 100 -9.98 7.61 12.01
CA HIS A 100 -8.75 7.40 11.24
C HIS A 100 -7.52 7.08 12.11
N HIS A 101 -7.39 7.63 13.33
CA HIS A 101 -6.30 7.26 14.23
C HIS A 101 -6.33 5.76 14.57
N VAL A 102 -7.53 5.23 14.83
CA VAL A 102 -7.76 3.80 15.10
C VAL A 102 -7.45 2.98 13.86
N ALA A 103 -7.95 3.41 12.70
CA ALA A 103 -7.72 2.73 11.42
C ALA A 103 -6.22 2.58 11.09
N VAL A 104 -5.45 3.64 11.29
CA VAL A 104 -4.00 3.65 11.01
C VAL A 104 -3.25 2.82 12.05
N ALA A 105 -3.48 3.07 13.34
CA ALA A 105 -2.79 2.37 14.42
C ALA A 105 -3.08 0.87 14.42
N GLY A 106 -4.30 0.46 14.03
CA GLY A 106 -4.69 -0.94 13.89
C GLY A 106 -3.94 -1.69 12.78
N LEU A 107 -3.65 -1.02 11.65
CA LEU A 107 -2.95 -1.66 10.53
C LEU A 107 -1.43 -1.74 10.72
N MET A 108 -0.81 -0.85 11.50
CA MET A 108 0.64 -0.88 11.73
C MET A 108 1.19 -2.21 12.25
N PRO A 109 0.61 -2.85 13.29
CA PRO A 109 1.04 -4.18 13.72
C PRO A 109 0.74 -5.27 12.68
N VAL A 110 -0.31 -5.11 11.86
CA VAL A 110 -0.60 -6.04 10.75
C VAL A 110 0.53 -6.04 9.73
N VAL A 111 0.99 -4.85 9.31
CA VAL A 111 2.10 -4.71 8.36
C VAL A 111 3.36 -5.35 8.92
N GLU A 112 3.75 -5.02 10.16
CA GLU A 112 4.94 -5.59 10.79
C GLU A 112 4.84 -7.12 10.96
N GLY A 113 3.71 -7.60 11.48
CA GLY A 113 3.48 -9.02 11.75
C GLY A 113 3.47 -9.87 10.48
N ALA A 114 2.69 -9.46 9.47
CA ALA A 114 2.62 -10.17 8.20
C ALA A 114 3.97 -10.16 7.45
N GLY A 115 4.73 -9.06 7.52
CA GLY A 115 6.08 -9.00 6.95
C GLY A 115 7.04 -10.00 7.60
N ARG A 116 7.04 -10.09 8.94
CA ARG A 116 7.86 -11.07 9.67
C ARG A 116 7.46 -12.50 9.36
N GLU A 117 6.17 -12.78 9.32
CA GLU A 117 5.64 -14.11 9.05
C GLU A 117 5.93 -14.55 7.60
N LEU A 118 5.86 -13.64 6.63
CA LEU A 118 6.28 -13.92 5.25
C LEU A 118 7.77 -14.19 5.15
N ALA A 119 8.62 -13.44 5.86
CA ALA A 119 10.05 -13.73 5.92
C ALA A 119 10.30 -15.12 6.54
N ARG A 120 9.63 -15.45 7.64
CA ARG A 120 9.75 -16.74 8.33
C ARG A 120 9.35 -17.91 7.42
N THR A 121 8.22 -17.82 6.73
CA THR A 121 7.73 -18.87 5.82
C THR A 121 8.61 -19.05 4.57
N ARG A 122 9.38 -18.03 4.20
CA ARG A 122 10.42 -18.09 3.15
C ARG A 122 11.78 -18.59 3.65
N GLY A 123 11.93 -18.90 4.93
CA GLY A 123 13.22 -19.28 5.52
C GLY A 123 14.23 -18.14 5.58
N LEU A 124 13.76 -16.88 5.55
CA LEU A 124 14.57 -15.67 5.63
C LEU A 124 14.75 -15.23 7.09
N LYS A 125 15.68 -14.30 7.31
CA LYS A 125 15.82 -13.65 8.61
C LYS A 125 14.57 -12.85 8.93
N HIS A 126 13.92 -13.19 10.04
CA HIS A 126 12.66 -12.59 10.49
C HIS A 126 12.78 -11.94 11.87
N GLU A 127 13.94 -12.05 12.51
CA GLU A 127 14.26 -11.45 13.81
C GLU A 127 15.13 -10.20 13.67
N GLY A 128 15.02 -9.29 14.65
CA GLY A 128 15.75 -8.04 14.70
C GLY A 128 15.00 -6.87 14.05
N SER A 129 15.77 -5.95 13.44
CA SER A 129 15.25 -4.72 12.84
C SER A 129 14.17 -5.01 11.80
N VAL A 130 12.97 -4.44 11.99
CA VAL A 130 11.86 -4.56 11.05
C VAL A 130 12.28 -4.11 9.65
N LYS A 131 13.04 -3.02 9.56
CA LYS A 131 13.56 -2.49 8.28
C LYS A 131 14.39 -3.55 7.55
N ALA A 132 15.25 -4.28 8.26
CA ALA A 132 16.07 -5.34 7.67
C ALA A 132 15.24 -6.53 7.18
N VAL A 133 14.23 -6.94 7.95
CA VAL A 133 13.29 -8.01 7.56
C VAL A 133 12.63 -7.67 6.22
N PHE A 134 12.15 -6.44 6.05
CA PHE A 134 11.49 -6.03 4.80
C PHE A 134 12.45 -5.89 3.62
N VAL A 135 13.69 -5.43 3.85
CA VAL A 135 14.73 -5.42 2.81
C VAL A 135 14.97 -6.84 2.30
N GLU A 136 15.16 -7.80 3.19
CA GLU A 136 15.43 -9.19 2.82
C GLU A 136 14.22 -9.83 2.13
N LEU A 137 13.02 -9.66 2.69
CA LEU A 137 11.77 -10.20 2.14
C LEU A 137 11.51 -9.69 0.72
N ILE A 138 11.57 -8.37 0.51
CA ILE A 138 11.22 -7.78 -0.79
C ILE A 138 12.32 -8.09 -1.82
N THR A 139 13.59 -8.07 -1.43
CA THR A 139 14.69 -8.47 -2.33
C THR A 139 14.52 -9.91 -2.79
N ASN A 140 14.27 -10.83 -1.85
CA ASN A 140 13.98 -12.23 -2.19
C ASN A 140 12.77 -12.38 -3.12
N ALA A 141 11.70 -11.61 -2.91
CA ALA A 141 10.52 -11.64 -3.76
C ALA A 141 10.80 -11.13 -5.19
N LYS A 142 11.66 -10.10 -5.33
CA LYS A 142 12.13 -9.62 -6.64
C LYS A 142 12.94 -10.67 -7.38
N ASP A 143 13.93 -11.26 -6.69
CA ASP A 143 14.81 -12.27 -7.28
C ASP A 143 14.03 -13.49 -7.77
N ASP A 144 13.06 -13.92 -6.97
CA ASP A 144 12.15 -15.02 -7.29
C ASP A 144 11.24 -14.69 -8.50
N ALA A 145 10.72 -13.47 -8.59
CA ALA A 145 9.95 -13.02 -9.75
C ALA A 145 10.78 -13.06 -11.05
N TRP A 146 12.06 -12.67 -10.99
CA TRP A 146 12.99 -12.76 -12.11
C TRP A 146 13.38 -14.18 -12.47
N ALA A 147 13.72 -15.00 -11.48
CA ALA A 147 14.11 -16.39 -11.68
C ALA A 147 12.98 -17.19 -12.36
N ARG A 148 11.73 -16.95 -11.95
CA ARG A 148 10.54 -17.62 -12.51
C ARG A 148 9.90 -16.89 -13.69
N LYS A 149 10.40 -15.71 -14.07
CA LYS A 149 9.84 -14.85 -15.16
C LYS A 149 8.35 -14.61 -14.99
N ILE A 150 7.95 -14.22 -13.79
CA ILE A 150 6.54 -14.02 -13.44
C ILE A 150 6.02 -12.76 -14.12
N GLY A 151 4.92 -12.89 -14.87
CA GLY A 151 4.20 -11.78 -15.48
C GLY A 151 5.12 -10.80 -16.24
N LYS A 152 4.84 -9.51 -16.11
CA LYS A 152 5.76 -8.45 -16.55
C LYS A 152 6.76 -8.15 -15.44
N THR A 153 7.84 -8.92 -15.42
CA THR A 153 8.80 -8.93 -14.31
C THR A 153 9.38 -7.57 -13.97
N GLN A 154 9.65 -6.72 -14.98
CA GLN A 154 10.13 -5.35 -14.74
C GLN A 154 9.10 -4.51 -13.97
N GLU A 155 7.82 -4.56 -14.34
CA GLU A 155 6.76 -3.81 -13.63
C GLU A 155 6.60 -4.30 -12.18
N ILE A 156 6.81 -5.60 -11.94
CA ILE A 156 6.82 -6.18 -10.58
C ILE A 156 8.02 -5.67 -9.79
N GLU A 157 9.21 -5.66 -10.39
CA GLU A 157 10.41 -5.12 -9.75
C GLU A 157 10.24 -3.64 -9.39
N ASP A 158 9.71 -2.82 -10.29
CA ASP A 158 9.55 -1.38 -10.03
C ASP A 158 8.55 -1.12 -8.90
N MET A 159 7.45 -1.88 -8.87
CA MET A 159 6.48 -1.88 -7.78
C MET A 159 7.13 -2.28 -6.45
N LEU A 160 7.84 -3.40 -6.40
CA LEU A 160 8.49 -3.91 -5.18
C LEU A 160 9.62 -2.99 -4.72
N THR A 161 10.35 -2.37 -5.65
CA THR A 161 11.40 -1.40 -5.33
C THR A 161 10.80 -0.13 -4.73
N GLY A 162 9.70 0.37 -5.31
CA GLY A 162 8.98 1.53 -4.76
C GLY A 162 8.36 1.25 -3.39
N SER A 163 7.80 0.06 -3.18
CA SER A 163 7.25 -0.31 -1.86
C SER A 163 8.34 -0.48 -0.81
N LEU A 164 9.51 -1.03 -1.18
CA LEU A 164 10.66 -1.10 -0.29
C LEU A 164 11.19 0.29 0.06
N ASP A 165 11.29 1.20 -0.92
CA ASP A 165 11.61 2.61 -0.69
C ASP A 165 10.64 3.22 0.33
N PHE A 166 9.33 3.00 0.15
CA PHE A 166 8.31 3.50 1.06
C PHE A 166 8.47 2.94 2.48
N LEU A 167 8.63 1.63 2.61
CA LEU A 167 8.73 0.95 3.91
C LEU A 167 9.99 1.38 4.67
N THR A 168 11.10 1.58 3.97
CA THR A 168 12.40 1.83 4.60
C THR A 168 12.69 3.32 4.85
N LYS A 169 12.23 4.22 3.98
CA LYS A 169 12.47 5.66 4.07
C LYS A 169 11.34 6.43 4.76
N TYR A 170 10.14 5.86 4.79
CA TYR A 170 8.97 6.51 5.37
C TYR A 170 8.37 5.69 6.50
N PHE A 171 7.86 4.49 6.22
CA PHE A 171 7.00 3.77 7.18
C PHE A 171 7.73 3.30 8.45
N PHE A 172 8.92 2.70 8.32
CA PHE A 172 9.74 2.20 9.43
C PHE A 172 10.96 3.09 9.74
N GLU A 173 10.97 4.32 9.25
CA GLU A 173 12.02 5.27 9.60
C GLU A 173 11.84 5.75 11.06
N THR A 174 12.89 6.28 11.67
CA THR A 174 12.78 7.00 12.93
C THR A 174 11.91 8.25 12.74
N SER A 175 11.08 8.58 13.74
CA SER A 175 10.10 9.67 13.62
C SER A 175 10.76 11.04 13.38
N VAL A 176 11.98 11.23 13.88
CA VAL A 176 12.81 12.44 13.70
C VAL A 176 13.26 12.63 12.25
N LEU A 177 13.47 11.54 11.51
CA LEU A 177 13.96 11.56 10.13
C LEU A 177 12.82 11.49 9.09
N TYR A 178 11.55 11.44 9.53
CA TYR A 178 10.43 11.37 8.62
C TYR A 178 10.24 12.68 7.84
N PRO A 179 10.36 12.67 6.50
CA PRO A 179 10.49 13.89 5.72
C PRO A 179 9.15 14.50 5.26
N LEU A 180 8.06 13.74 5.29
CA LEU A 180 6.76 14.20 4.79
C LEU A 180 5.93 14.86 5.90
N LEU A 181 5.02 15.73 5.49
CA LEU A 181 4.11 16.42 6.40
C LEU A 181 3.05 15.47 6.98
N ASP A 182 2.68 14.42 6.26
CA ASP A 182 1.50 13.61 6.61
C ASP A 182 1.71 12.70 7.83
N LYS A 183 2.97 12.53 8.25
CA LYS A 183 3.38 11.68 9.38
C LYS A 183 2.90 10.23 9.32
N THR A 184 2.79 9.64 8.12
CA THR A 184 2.53 8.21 7.95
C THR A 184 3.78 7.38 8.30
N ASN A 185 4.08 7.27 9.60
CA ASN A 185 5.26 6.61 10.13
C ASN A 185 4.93 5.79 11.37
N ARG A 186 5.27 4.50 11.34
CA ARG A 186 4.97 3.54 12.40
C ARG A 186 5.64 3.89 13.71
N HIS A 187 6.88 4.38 13.67
CA HIS A 187 7.60 4.70 14.89
C HIS A 187 6.94 5.87 15.62
N GLY A 188 6.62 6.95 14.91
CA GLY A 188 6.03 8.14 15.52
C GLY A 188 4.61 7.92 16.04
N VAL A 189 3.79 7.16 15.31
CA VAL A 189 2.44 6.79 15.77
C VAL A 189 2.48 5.86 16.98
N LEU A 190 3.23 4.75 16.92
CA LEU A 190 3.20 3.74 17.99
C LEU A 190 4.02 4.12 19.24
N HIS A 191 4.93 5.09 19.15
CA HIS A 191 5.71 5.57 20.29
C HIS A 191 5.30 6.97 20.76
N GLY A 192 4.17 7.49 20.30
CA GLY A 192 3.61 8.76 20.78
C GLY A 192 4.44 9.99 20.45
N ALA A 193 5.27 9.95 19.40
CA ALA A 193 6.01 11.12 18.93
C ALA A 193 5.11 12.10 18.15
N TYR A 194 3.94 11.64 17.72
CA TYR A 194 2.95 12.41 16.97
C TYR A 194 1.67 12.62 17.79
N ARG A 195 1.04 13.78 17.58
CA ARG A 195 -0.23 14.19 18.18
C ARG A 195 -1.40 13.88 17.24
N ASP A 196 -2.62 14.05 17.72
CA ASP A 196 -3.83 13.86 16.92
C ASP A 196 -3.90 14.76 15.67
N SER A 197 -3.23 15.92 15.69
CA SER A 197 -3.12 16.84 14.54
C SER A 197 -2.15 16.35 13.48
N ASP A 198 -1.26 15.44 13.84
CA ASP A 198 -0.11 15.06 13.02
C ASP A 198 -0.42 13.83 12.16
N TYR A 199 -1.25 12.91 12.66
CA TYR A 199 -1.73 11.74 11.93
C TYR A 199 -3.23 11.53 12.18
N GLY A 200 -3.85 10.57 11.48
CA GLY A 200 -5.29 10.33 11.61
C GLY A 200 -6.10 11.05 10.53
N ARG A 201 -5.51 11.17 9.35
CA ARG A 201 -6.20 11.57 8.13
C ARG A 201 -6.37 10.37 7.20
N PRO A 202 -7.35 10.39 6.27
CA PRO A 202 -7.52 9.35 5.25
C PRO A 202 -6.22 8.96 4.52
N ILE A 203 -5.35 9.93 4.17
CA ILE A 203 -4.06 9.68 3.52
C ILE A 203 -3.18 8.68 4.28
N ASN A 204 -3.13 8.76 5.61
CA ASN A 204 -2.34 7.85 6.44
C ASN A 204 -2.87 6.42 6.33
N PHE A 205 -4.19 6.27 6.35
CA PHE A 205 -4.84 4.97 6.21
C PHE A 205 -4.53 4.39 4.83
N TYR A 206 -4.69 5.18 3.76
CA TYR A 206 -4.41 4.73 2.39
C TYR A 206 -2.99 4.23 2.21
N LYS A 207 -1.99 5.02 2.64
CA LYS A 207 -0.58 4.61 2.59
C LYS A 207 -0.30 3.37 3.43
N THR A 208 -0.95 3.22 4.58
CA THR A 208 -0.78 2.05 5.46
C THR A 208 -1.42 0.79 4.88
N ILE A 209 -2.65 0.87 4.35
CA ILE A 209 -3.30 -0.28 3.72
C ILE A 209 -2.60 -0.66 2.40
N SER A 210 -1.94 0.27 1.69
CA SER A 210 -1.07 -0.07 0.55
C SER A 210 0.07 -1.02 0.96
N ALA A 211 0.59 -0.92 2.18
CA ALA A 211 1.61 -1.85 2.65
C ALA A 211 1.03 -3.26 2.86
N VAL A 212 -0.22 -3.37 3.31
CA VAL A 212 -0.94 -4.65 3.38
C VAL A 212 -1.21 -5.20 1.98
N ASP A 213 -1.60 -4.35 1.03
CA ASP A 213 -1.77 -4.72 -0.39
C ASP A 213 -0.47 -5.35 -0.95
N ILE A 214 0.69 -4.74 -0.70
CA ILE A 214 1.99 -5.27 -1.14
C ILE A 214 2.34 -6.59 -0.47
N LEU A 215 2.11 -6.74 0.84
CA LEU A 215 2.38 -7.99 1.54
C LEU A 215 1.48 -9.13 1.03
N THR A 216 0.22 -8.81 0.73
CA THR A 216 -0.71 -9.72 0.06
C THR A 216 -0.15 -10.16 -1.30
N PHE A 217 0.32 -9.21 -2.11
CA PHE A 217 0.94 -9.50 -3.41
C PHE A 217 2.23 -10.34 -3.27
N VAL A 218 3.13 -9.99 -2.35
CA VAL A 218 4.36 -10.75 -2.07
C VAL A 218 4.06 -12.18 -1.64
N SER A 219 3.00 -12.40 -0.85
CA SER A 219 2.57 -13.75 -0.51
C SER A 219 2.06 -14.51 -1.74
N MET A 220 1.26 -13.86 -2.59
CA MET A 220 0.73 -14.48 -3.81
C MET A 220 1.82 -14.88 -4.80
N LEU A 221 2.94 -14.15 -4.87
CA LEU A 221 4.07 -14.54 -5.71
C LEU A 221 4.52 -15.98 -5.42
N GLN A 222 4.45 -16.44 -4.17
CA GLN A 222 4.84 -17.81 -3.80
C GLN A 222 3.83 -18.88 -4.24
N THR A 223 2.69 -18.47 -4.77
CA THR A 223 1.60 -19.37 -5.16
C THR A 223 1.45 -19.43 -6.67
N ASN A 224 0.81 -20.49 -7.15
CA ASN A 224 0.42 -20.59 -8.57
C ASN A 224 -0.87 -19.79 -8.89
N LYS A 225 -1.42 -19.05 -7.91
CA LYS A 225 -2.70 -18.34 -7.99
C LYS A 225 -2.52 -16.81 -8.04
N MET A 226 -1.48 -16.34 -8.71
CA MET A 226 -1.21 -14.91 -8.79
C MET A 226 -2.26 -14.20 -9.66
N THR A 227 -2.83 -13.10 -9.15
CA THR A 227 -3.57 -12.11 -9.94
C THR A 227 -3.06 -10.72 -9.60
N GLY A 228 -2.92 -9.87 -10.63
CA GLY A 228 -2.62 -8.44 -10.48
C GLY A 228 -3.86 -7.56 -10.44
N PHE A 229 -5.06 -8.15 -10.42
CA PHE A 229 -6.34 -7.45 -10.48
C PHE A 229 -7.05 -7.44 -9.14
N VAL A 230 -7.85 -6.40 -8.89
CA VAL A 230 -8.81 -6.38 -7.78
C VAL A 230 -9.76 -7.57 -7.94
N PRO A 231 -10.09 -8.32 -6.88
CA PRO A 231 -11.04 -9.42 -6.98
C PRO A 231 -12.43 -8.97 -7.41
N GLU A 232 -13.20 -9.90 -7.97
CA GLU A 232 -14.58 -9.66 -8.39
C GLU A 232 -15.48 -9.25 -7.23
N HIS A 233 -16.45 -8.39 -7.51
CA HIS A 233 -17.47 -7.98 -6.54
C HIS A 233 -18.54 -9.07 -6.38
N THR A 234 -18.31 -9.98 -5.44
CA THR A 234 -19.26 -11.01 -4.98
C THR A 234 -20.40 -10.40 -4.17
N THR A 235 -21.52 -11.12 -4.01
CA THR A 235 -22.66 -10.69 -3.18
C THR A 235 -22.24 -10.30 -1.77
N ALA A 236 -21.36 -11.10 -1.14
CA ALA A 236 -20.84 -10.82 0.20
C ALA A 236 -20.00 -9.53 0.23
N SER A 237 -19.13 -9.31 -0.77
CA SER A 237 -18.35 -8.07 -0.85
C SER A 237 -19.20 -6.83 -1.11
N ARG A 238 -20.30 -6.95 -1.87
CA ARG A 238 -21.24 -5.84 -2.10
C ARG A 238 -21.98 -5.45 -0.82
N ALA A 239 -22.48 -6.44 -0.08
CA ALA A 239 -23.12 -6.19 1.22
C ALA A 239 -22.16 -5.52 2.22
N LEU A 240 -20.88 -5.92 2.23
CA LEU A 240 -19.86 -5.25 3.05
C LEU A 240 -19.55 -3.83 2.55
N ALA A 241 -19.52 -3.59 1.24
CA ALA A 241 -19.34 -2.25 0.67
C ALA A 241 -20.51 -1.31 1.04
N GLU A 242 -21.75 -1.80 0.96
CA GLU A 242 -22.94 -1.06 1.42
C GLU A 242 -22.81 -0.67 2.89
N ARG A 243 -22.34 -1.61 3.74
CA ARG A 243 -22.09 -1.31 5.14
C ARG A 243 -21.01 -0.24 5.34
N TYR A 244 -19.94 -0.24 4.55
CA TYR A 244 -18.94 0.82 4.58
C TYR A 244 -19.51 2.18 4.16
N CYS A 245 -20.36 2.22 3.12
CA CYS A 245 -21.07 3.44 2.72
C CYS A 245 -21.99 3.95 3.85
N GLU A 246 -22.71 3.06 4.55
CA GLU A 246 -23.52 3.44 5.72
C GLU A 246 -22.66 4.07 6.81
N LEU A 247 -21.51 3.46 7.14
CA LEU A 247 -20.58 3.99 8.16
C LEU A 247 -20.08 5.40 7.81
N GLN A 248 -19.83 5.70 6.54
CA GLN A 248 -19.44 7.06 6.10
C GLN A 248 -20.52 8.11 6.38
N THR A 249 -21.79 7.70 6.42
CA THR A 249 -22.91 8.62 6.73
C THR A 249 -23.13 8.77 8.23
N LEU A 250 -22.71 7.79 9.03
CA LEU A 250 -22.84 7.82 10.48
C LEU A 250 -21.69 8.66 11.05
N LYS A 251 -21.97 9.90 11.43
CA LYS A 251 -21.02 10.71 12.20
C LYS A 251 -20.86 10.12 13.59
N ILE A 252 -19.82 9.32 13.78
CA ILE A 252 -19.40 8.82 15.08
C ILE A 252 -18.35 9.82 15.58
N LEU A 253 -18.80 10.74 16.45
CA LEU A 253 -18.07 11.88 17.04
C LEU A 253 -18.09 13.18 16.23
#